data_AF-A0A059W025-F1
#
_entry.id   AF-A0A059W025-F1
#
_cell.length_a   1.000
_cell.length_b   1.000
_cell.length_c   1.000
_cell.angle_alpha   90.00
_cell.angle_beta   90.00
_cell.angle_gamma   90.00
#
_symmetry.space_group_name_H-M   'P 1'
#
loop_
_entity.id
_entity.type
_entity.pdbx_description
1 polymer ?
#
loop_
_entity_poly.entity_id
_entity_poly.type
_entity_poly.pdbx_seq_one_letter_code
_entity_poly.pdbx_strand_id
1 'polypeptide(L)'
;MSAPRESEPQHTASPTGTTRLDEAPPELRRRHLARGRSAVDRAAAMCRYAGIAEDAAQVVPKDPAAKAANAVRLSAQALARLPEQPLDPAADARCARNAAAAAAVVAKAAQDRAGTGDLAERAHRAALTASMAGGAAAARTAGAATRR
;
A
#
# COMPACT_ATOMS: atom_id res chain seq x y z
N MET A 1 -25.34 -14.02 59.04
CA MET A 1 -24.59 -14.79 58.03
C MET A 1 -24.75 -14.07 56.70
N SER A 2 -23.77 -13.23 56.34
CA SER A 2 -23.72 -12.54 55.05
C SER A 2 -22.41 -12.93 54.38
N ALA A 3 -22.49 -13.55 53.21
CA ALA A 3 -21.35 -13.80 52.33
C ALA A 3 -21.74 -13.40 50.89
N PRO A 4 -20.78 -12.97 50.06
CA PRO A 4 -21.00 -11.97 49.02
C PRO A 4 -21.14 -12.55 47.61
N ARG A 5 -21.60 -11.67 46.70
CA ARG A 5 -21.70 -11.86 45.25
C ARG A 5 -20.32 -12.03 44.64
N GLU A 6 -20.11 -13.11 43.89
CA GLU A 6 -19.03 -13.20 42.92
C GLU A 6 -19.63 -13.03 41.52
N SER A 7 -19.28 -11.89 40.91
CA SER A 7 -19.49 -11.59 39.51
C SER A 7 -18.12 -11.52 38.88
N GLU A 8 -17.69 -12.56 38.19
CA GLU A 8 -16.58 -12.48 37.25
C GLU A 8 -17.10 -12.68 35.83
N PRO A 9 -17.14 -11.62 34.99
CA PRO A 9 -17.24 -11.82 33.56
C PRO A 9 -15.90 -12.35 33.06
N GLN A 10 -15.88 -13.61 32.67
CA GLN A 10 -14.78 -14.20 31.91
C GLN A 10 -14.66 -13.43 30.59
N HIS A 11 -13.75 -12.47 30.58
CA HIS A 11 -13.34 -11.72 29.39
C HIS A 11 -12.64 -12.73 28.48
N THR A 12 -13.39 -13.30 27.54
CA THR A 12 -12.87 -14.14 26.47
C THR A 12 -11.77 -13.37 25.77
N ALA A 13 -10.52 -13.78 26.03
CA ALA A 13 -9.36 -13.30 25.30
C ALA A 13 -9.64 -13.51 23.82
N SER A 14 -9.86 -12.39 23.11
CA SER A 14 -9.92 -12.39 21.65
C SER A 14 -8.60 -12.99 21.15
N PRO A 15 -8.61 -14.00 20.27
CA PRO A 15 -7.38 -14.58 19.78
C PRO A 15 -6.66 -13.54 18.92
N THR A 16 -5.66 -12.91 19.54
CA THR A 16 -4.71 -12.01 18.91
C THR A 16 -3.91 -12.76 17.86
N GLY A 17 -4.36 -12.67 16.61
CA GLY A 17 -3.52 -12.60 15.41
C GLY A 17 -2.36 -13.61 15.27
N THR A 18 -2.66 -14.90 15.19
CA THR A 18 -1.67 -15.93 14.80
C THR A 18 -1.74 -16.32 13.31
N THR A 19 -2.59 -15.71 12.48
CA THR A 19 -2.78 -16.14 11.08
C THR A 19 -1.83 -15.51 10.05
N ARG A 20 -0.75 -14.82 10.44
CA ARG A 20 0.11 -14.10 9.47
C ARG A 20 1.20 -14.95 8.80
N LEU A 21 1.41 -16.20 9.20
CA LEU A 21 2.49 -17.05 8.66
C LEU A 21 2.02 -18.24 7.82
N ASP A 22 0.72 -18.56 7.81
CA ASP A 22 0.17 -19.76 7.13
C ASP A 22 -0.67 -19.43 5.87
N GLU A 23 -0.56 -18.21 5.34
CA GLU A 23 -1.27 -17.87 4.11
C GLU A 23 -0.67 -18.54 2.88
N ALA A 24 -1.50 -19.30 2.17
CA ALA A 24 -1.11 -19.92 0.91
C ALA A 24 -0.66 -18.84 -0.10
N PRO A 25 0.39 -19.09 -0.90
CA PRO A 25 0.93 -18.11 -1.86
C PRO A 25 -0.13 -17.42 -2.76
N PRO A 26 -1.19 -18.10 -3.24
CA PRO A 26 -2.25 -17.45 -4.02
C PRO A 26 -3.07 -16.41 -3.25
N GLU A 27 -3.36 -16.63 -1.97
CA GLU A 27 -4.11 -15.68 -1.13
C GLU A 27 -3.27 -14.45 -0.81
N LEU A 28 -1.98 -14.65 -0.56
CA LEU A 28 -1.04 -13.56 -0.36
C LEU A 28 -0.91 -12.69 -1.62
N ARG A 29 -0.82 -13.31 -2.81
CA ARG A 29 -0.87 -12.60 -4.10
C ARG A 29 -2.14 -11.77 -4.23
N ARG A 30 -3.33 -12.35 -3.98
CA ARG A 30 -4.62 -11.65 -4.07
C ARG A 30 -4.64 -10.38 -3.23
N ARG A 31 -4.13 -10.45 -2.00
CA ARG A 31 -4.05 -9.29 -1.10
C ARG A 31 -3.05 -8.24 -1.57
N HIS A 32 -1.88 -8.65 -2.04
CA HIS A 32 -0.90 -7.72 -2.61
C HIS A 32 -1.45 -7.01 -3.85
N LEU A 33 -2.14 -7.74 -4.73
CA LEU A 33 -2.82 -7.17 -5.89
C LEU A 33 -3.91 -6.18 -5.48
N ALA A 34 -4.78 -6.54 -4.52
CA ALA A 34 -5.83 -5.64 -4.03
C ALA A 34 -5.25 -4.35 -3.44
N ARG A 35 -4.19 -4.47 -2.63
CA ARG A 35 -3.49 -3.32 -2.06
C ARG A 35 -2.85 -2.43 -3.14
N GLY A 36 -2.20 -3.05 -4.13
CA GLY A 36 -1.58 -2.36 -5.24
C GLY A 36 -2.60 -1.59 -6.07
N ARG A 37 -3.70 -2.26 -6.46
CA ARG A 37 -4.81 -1.65 -7.23
C ARG A 37 -5.40 -0.47 -6.49
N SER A 38 -5.75 -0.65 -5.22
CA SER A 38 -6.27 0.41 -4.36
C SER A 38 -5.31 1.61 -4.26
N ALA A 39 -3.98 1.39 -4.26
CA ALA A 39 -3.00 2.47 -4.26
C ALA A 39 -2.96 3.22 -5.60
N VAL A 40 -2.97 2.49 -6.73
CA VAL A 40 -3.04 3.09 -8.07
C VAL A 40 -4.33 3.87 -8.27
N ASP A 41 -5.48 3.36 -7.83
CA ASP A 41 -6.78 4.04 -7.95
C ASP A 41 -6.79 5.38 -7.19
N ARG A 42 -6.28 5.39 -5.95
CA ARG A 42 -6.11 6.62 -5.18
C ARG A 42 -5.15 7.59 -5.84
N ALA A 43 -4.05 7.09 -6.40
CA ALA A 43 -3.08 7.91 -7.11
C ALA A 43 -3.72 8.55 -8.36
N ALA A 44 -4.43 7.77 -9.18
CA ALA A 44 -5.14 8.29 -10.35
C ALA A 44 -6.20 9.32 -9.98
N ALA A 45 -6.95 9.10 -8.90
CA ALA A 45 -7.91 10.08 -8.37
C ALA A 45 -7.23 11.39 -7.95
N MET A 46 -6.06 11.33 -7.30
CA MET A 46 -5.30 12.53 -6.93
C MET A 46 -4.70 13.24 -8.15
N CYS A 47 -4.24 12.51 -9.17
CA CYS A 47 -3.83 13.11 -10.45
C CYS A 47 -4.98 13.92 -11.04
N ARG A 48 -6.20 13.34 -11.14
CA ARG A 48 -7.39 14.05 -11.64
C ARG A 48 -7.72 15.28 -10.79
N TYR A 49 -7.70 15.15 -9.46
CA TYR A 49 -7.93 16.28 -8.54
C TYR A 49 -6.94 17.43 -8.77
N ALA A 50 -5.66 17.11 -9.02
CA ALA A 50 -4.61 18.09 -9.25
C ALA A 50 -4.50 18.59 -10.71
N GLY A 51 -5.40 18.17 -11.60
CA GLY A 51 -5.34 18.49 -13.02
C GLY A 51 -4.13 17.90 -13.75
N ILE A 52 -3.56 16.81 -13.23
CA ILE A 52 -2.46 16.08 -13.88
C ILE A 52 -3.09 15.05 -14.83
N ALA A 53 -2.96 15.30 -16.14
CA ALA A 53 -3.48 14.41 -17.17
C ALA A 53 -2.67 13.11 -17.28
N GLU A 54 -3.31 12.03 -17.74
CA GLU A 54 -2.65 10.73 -17.89
C GLU A 54 -1.59 10.75 -19.02
N ASP A 55 -1.82 11.52 -20.07
CA ASP A 55 -0.91 11.73 -21.20
C ASP A 55 0.33 12.59 -20.84
N ALA A 56 0.34 13.22 -19.66
CA ALA A 56 1.53 13.86 -19.12
C ALA A 56 2.64 12.85 -18.79
N ALA A 57 2.34 11.54 -18.77
CA ALA A 57 3.30 10.48 -18.49
C ALA A 57 4.37 10.37 -19.61
N GLN A 58 5.55 10.92 -19.34
CA GLN A 58 6.70 10.88 -20.26
C GLN A 58 7.66 9.74 -19.92
N VAL A 59 8.38 9.23 -20.93
CA VAL A 59 9.43 8.21 -20.75
C VAL A 59 10.54 8.70 -19.82
N VAL A 60 10.97 9.95 -20.01
CA VAL A 60 11.91 10.66 -19.13
C VAL A 60 11.17 11.88 -18.57
N PRO A 61 10.59 11.78 -17.37
CA PRO A 61 9.87 12.89 -16.76
C PRO A 61 10.79 14.08 -16.47
N LYS A 62 10.41 15.27 -16.96
CA LYS A 62 11.18 16.51 -16.75
C LYS A 62 10.62 17.41 -15.65
N ASP A 63 9.39 17.13 -15.21
CA ASP A 63 8.69 17.91 -14.20
C ASP A 63 7.92 17.00 -13.22
N PRO A 64 7.47 17.54 -12.06
CA PRO A 64 6.76 16.75 -11.05
C PRO A 64 5.45 16.12 -11.53
N ALA A 65 4.71 16.76 -12.43
CA ALA A 65 3.44 16.25 -12.93
C ALA A 65 3.68 15.07 -13.89
N ALA A 66 4.65 15.21 -14.81
CA ALA A 66 5.09 14.11 -15.66
C ALA A 66 5.63 12.93 -14.83
N LYS A 67 6.35 13.19 -13.73
CA LYS A 67 6.86 12.15 -12.83
C LYS A 67 5.73 11.41 -12.12
N ALA A 68 4.74 12.15 -11.63
CA ALA A 68 3.56 11.60 -10.98
C ALA A 68 2.75 10.72 -11.94
N ALA A 69 2.42 11.23 -13.13
CA ALA A 69 1.70 10.48 -14.17
C ALA A 69 2.46 9.22 -14.59
N ASN A 70 3.78 9.32 -14.80
CA ASN A 70 4.62 8.17 -15.16
C ASN A 70 4.68 7.11 -14.06
N ALA A 71 4.76 7.52 -12.78
CA ALA A 71 4.77 6.59 -11.65
C ALA A 71 3.47 5.78 -11.54
N VAL A 72 2.32 6.43 -11.78
CA VAL A 72 1.01 5.75 -11.82
C VAL A 72 0.97 4.77 -12.98
N ARG A 73 1.36 5.20 -14.18
CA ARG A 73 1.35 4.38 -15.39
C ARG A 73 2.20 3.11 -15.23
N LEU A 74 3.44 3.24 -14.77
CA LEU A 74 4.34 2.10 -14.57
C LEU A 74 3.83 1.15 -13.49
N SER A 75 3.26 1.68 -12.39
CA SER A 75 2.70 0.86 -11.33
C SER A 75 1.47 0.09 -11.79
N ALA A 76 0.58 0.73 -12.55
CA ALA A 76 -0.59 0.09 -13.15
C ALA A 76 -0.19 -1.04 -14.11
N GLN A 77 0.79 -0.78 -14.99
CA GLN A 77 1.32 -1.78 -15.91
C GLN A 77 1.96 -2.97 -15.20
N ALA A 78 2.73 -2.72 -14.13
CA ALA A 78 3.34 -3.78 -13.34
C ALA A 78 2.27 -4.68 -12.68
N LEU A 79 1.22 -4.09 -12.10
CA LEU A 79 0.12 -4.85 -11.49
C LEU A 79 -0.71 -5.64 -12.52
N ALA A 80 -0.89 -5.09 -13.72
CA ALA A 80 -1.63 -5.76 -14.79
C ALA A 80 -0.91 -7.03 -15.29
N ARG A 81 0.43 -7.05 -15.25
CA ARG A 81 1.25 -8.19 -15.69
C ARG A 81 1.39 -9.30 -14.65
N LEU A 82 1.17 -9.02 -13.37
CA LEU A 82 1.37 -10.00 -12.29
C LEU A 82 0.57 -11.31 -12.43
N PRO A 83 -0.68 -11.33 -12.92
CA PRO A 83 -1.40 -12.58 -13.16
C PRO A 83 -0.73 -13.51 -14.19
N GLU A 84 0.09 -12.96 -15.09
CA GLU A 84 0.81 -13.70 -16.13
C GLU A 84 2.16 -14.24 -15.62
N GLN A 85 2.59 -13.82 -14.44
CA GLN A 85 3.88 -14.20 -13.86
C GLN A 85 3.74 -15.40 -12.90
N PRO A 86 4.79 -16.24 -12.77
CA PRO A 86 4.86 -17.26 -11.74
C PRO A 86 4.59 -16.68 -10.34
N LEU A 87 4.07 -17.51 -9.43
CA LEU A 87 3.84 -17.11 -8.04
C LEU A 87 5.17 -16.75 -7.36
N ASP A 88 5.39 -15.46 -7.12
CA ASP A 88 6.51 -14.92 -6.36
C ASP A 88 5.96 -13.90 -5.34
N PRO A 89 5.73 -14.31 -4.09
CA PRO A 89 5.24 -13.43 -3.04
C PRO A 89 6.12 -12.19 -2.80
N ALA A 90 7.43 -12.30 -3.01
CA ALA A 90 8.34 -11.18 -2.83
C ALA A 90 8.19 -10.15 -3.97
N ALA A 91 8.04 -10.61 -5.22
CA ALA A 91 7.73 -9.73 -6.34
C ALA A 91 6.35 -9.08 -6.22
N ASP A 92 5.33 -9.84 -5.81
CA ASP A 92 3.98 -9.34 -5.57
C ASP A 92 3.99 -8.23 -4.50
N ALA A 93 4.70 -8.46 -3.38
CA ALA A 93 4.88 -7.47 -2.33
C ALA A 93 5.64 -6.22 -2.79
N ARG A 94 6.69 -6.38 -3.62
CA ARG A 94 7.43 -5.24 -4.21
C ARG A 94 6.53 -4.42 -5.12
N CYS A 95 5.73 -5.05 -5.99
CA CYS A 95 4.80 -4.35 -6.86
C CYS A 95 3.76 -3.55 -6.07
N ALA A 96 3.19 -4.14 -5.02
CA ALA A 96 2.25 -3.44 -4.14
C ALA A 96 2.89 -2.22 -3.44
N ARG A 97 4.17 -2.31 -3.04
CA ARG A 97 4.91 -1.19 -2.45
C ARG A 97 5.21 -0.09 -3.46
N ASN A 98 5.64 -0.45 -4.65
CA ASN A 98 5.93 0.52 -5.72
C ASN A 98 4.66 1.32 -6.08
N ALA A 99 3.51 0.66 -6.12
CA ALA A 99 2.21 1.33 -6.28
C ALA A 99 1.89 2.29 -5.13
N ALA A 100 2.17 1.92 -3.87
CA ALA A 100 2.00 2.82 -2.72
C ALA A 100 2.98 4.01 -2.77
N ALA A 101 4.22 3.79 -3.19
CA ALA A 101 5.22 4.85 -3.38
C ALA A 101 4.79 5.82 -4.51
N ALA A 102 4.23 5.30 -5.61
CA ALA A 102 3.65 6.13 -6.66
C ALA A 102 2.52 7.01 -6.12
N ALA A 103 1.62 6.46 -5.28
CA ALA A 103 0.59 7.26 -4.63
C ALA A 103 1.16 8.38 -3.75
N ALA A 104 2.27 8.15 -3.04
CA ALA A 104 2.92 9.19 -2.25
C ALA A 104 3.55 10.30 -3.11
N VAL A 105 4.19 9.94 -4.22
CA VAL A 105 4.72 10.90 -5.22
C VAL A 105 3.60 11.76 -5.79
N VAL A 106 2.47 11.13 -6.14
CA VAL A 106 1.31 11.84 -6.69
C VAL A 106 0.67 12.75 -5.64
N ALA A 107 0.54 12.30 -4.39
CA ALA A 107 0.02 13.13 -3.32
C ALA A 107 0.88 14.39 -3.13
N LYS A 108 2.20 14.25 -3.17
CA LYS A 108 3.11 15.40 -3.09
C LYS A 108 2.95 16.35 -4.29
N ALA A 109 2.93 15.80 -5.51
CA ALA A 109 2.69 16.62 -6.71
C ALA A 109 1.32 17.32 -6.67
N ALA A 110 0.30 16.68 -6.12
CA ALA A 110 -1.02 17.26 -5.94
C ALA A 110 -1.02 18.39 -4.90
N GLN A 111 -0.32 18.23 -3.78
CA GLN A 111 -0.12 19.30 -2.78
C GLN A 111 0.58 20.52 -3.40
N ASP A 112 1.61 20.28 -4.21
CA ASP A 112 2.40 21.34 -4.84
C ASP A 112 1.59 22.13 -5.89
N ARG A 113 0.56 21.52 -6.50
CA ARG A 113 -0.27 22.17 -7.53
C ARG A 113 -1.60 22.74 -7.02
N ALA A 114 -2.30 22.00 -6.15
CA ALA A 114 -3.64 22.34 -5.68
C ALA A 114 -3.64 23.00 -4.29
N GLY A 115 -2.47 23.15 -3.66
CA GLY A 115 -2.32 23.71 -2.32
C GLY A 115 -2.52 22.68 -1.20
N THR A 116 -2.05 23.02 0.00
CA THR A 116 -2.12 22.16 1.19
C THR A 116 -3.50 22.27 1.86
N GLY A 117 -4.48 21.54 1.34
CA GLY A 117 -5.76 21.27 2.03
C GLY A 117 -5.66 20.05 2.96
N ASP A 118 -6.47 20.01 4.02
CA ASP A 118 -6.48 18.91 5.01
C ASP A 118 -6.65 17.51 4.36
N LEU A 119 -7.45 17.43 3.30
CA LEU A 119 -7.66 16.21 2.53
C LEU A 119 -6.39 15.72 1.81
N ALA A 120 -5.64 16.63 1.19
CA ALA A 120 -4.41 16.30 0.46
C ALA A 120 -3.30 15.85 1.42
N GLU A 121 -3.22 16.47 2.59
CA GLU A 121 -2.28 16.10 3.65
C GLU A 121 -2.60 14.73 4.27
N ARG A 122 -3.87 14.46 4.56
CA ARG A 122 -4.31 13.14 5.05
C ARG A 122 -4.07 12.03 4.01
N ALA A 123 -4.32 12.31 2.73
CA ALA A 123 -4.05 11.38 1.65
C ALA A 123 -2.53 11.09 1.49
N HIS A 124 -1.69 12.12 1.62
CA HIS A 124 -0.23 11.97 1.58
C HIS A 124 0.27 11.11 2.75
N ARG A 125 -0.13 11.42 3.98
CA ARG A 125 0.24 10.62 5.16
C ARG A 125 -0.24 9.17 5.03
N ALA A 126 -1.46 8.94 4.58
CA ALA A 126 -1.97 7.59 4.36
C ALA A 126 -1.16 6.81 3.31
N ALA A 127 -0.74 7.47 2.23
CA ALA A 127 0.11 6.86 1.20
C ALA A 127 1.50 6.51 1.75
N LEU A 128 2.11 7.39 2.54
CA LEU A 128 3.41 7.13 3.20
C LEU A 128 3.31 5.97 4.18
N THR A 129 2.31 5.96 5.06
CA THR A 129 2.09 4.85 6.00
C THR A 129 1.89 3.53 5.26
N ALA A 130 1.12 3.53 4.16
CA ALA A 130 0.90 2.34 3.35
C ALA A 130 2.20 1.85 2.67
N SER A 131 3.07 2.76 2.23
CA SER A 131 4.39 2.42 1.67
C SER A 131 5.31 1.81 2.75
N MET A 132 5.42 2.44 3.92
CA MET A 132 6.27 1.99 5.03
C MET A 132 5.81 0.66 5.65
N ALA A 133 4.51 0.46 5.81
CA ALA A 133 3.94 -0.80 6.31
C ALA A 133 4.25 -1.98 5.38
N GLY A 134 4.47 -1.71 4.08
CA GLY A 134 5.07 -2.67 3.18
C GLY A 134 6.51 -2.98 3.58
N GLY A 135 7.37 -1.96 3.69
CA GLY A 135 8.79 -2.07 4.07
C GLY A 135 9.06 -2.99 5.27
N ALA A 136 8.37 -2.75 6.40
CA ALA A 136 8.54 -3.51 7.63
C ALA A 136 8.19 -5.01 7.50
N ALA A 137 7.31 -5.38 6.56
CA ALA A 137 6.99 -6.79 6.31
C ALA A 137 8.13 -7.53 5.58
N ALA A 138 8.90 -6.88 4.69
CA ALA A 138 10.04 -7.54 4.04
C ALA A 138 11.22 -7.76 4.99
N ALA A 139 11.49 -6.80 5.86
CA ALA A 139 12.62 -6.87 6.79
C ALA A 139 12.48 -8.07 7.75
N ARG A 140 11.25 -8.40 8.16
CA ARG A 140 10.97 -9.55 9.03
C ARG A 140 11.15 -10.90 8.32
N THR A 141 10.75 -11.02 7.05
CA THR A 141 10.98 -12.23 6.25
C THR A 141 12.45 -12.44 5.90
N ALA A 142 13.21 -11.38 5.63
CA ALA A 142 14.66 -11.48 5.38
C ALA A 142 15.42 -11.89 6.65
N GLY A 143 15.10 -11.30 7.81
CA GLY A 143 15.71 -11.66 9.09
C GLY A 143 15.34 -13.05 9.64
N ALA A 144 14.37 -13.74 9.03
CA ALA A 144 14.05 -15.13 9.29
C ALA A 144 14.83 -16.09 8.37
N ALA A 145 15.14 -15.67 7.14
CA ALA A 145 15.93 -16.46 6.19
C ALA A 145 17.44 -16.48 6.50
N THR A 146 17.98 -15.46 7.18
CA THR A 146 19.40 -15.39 7.59
C THR A 146 19.73 -16.15 8.88
N ARG A 147 18.76 -16.87 9.46
CA ARG A 147 18.94 -17.69 10.69
C ARG A 147 18.65 -19.17 10.47
N ARG A 148 19.01 -19.69 9.29
CA ARG A 148 19.07 -21.13 9.00
C ARG A 148 20.45 -21.51 8.53
#